data_AF-A0A016RV08-F1
#
_entry.id   AF-A0A016RV08-F1
#
_cell.length_a   1.000
_cell.length_b   1.000
_cell.length_c   1.000
_cell.angle_alpha   90.00
_cell.angle_beta   90.00
_cell.angle_gamma   90.00
#
_symmetry.space_group_name_H-M   'P 1'
#
loop_
_entity.id
_entity.type
_entity.pdbx_description
1 polymer ?
#
loop_
_entity_poly.entity_id
_entity_poly.type
_entity_poly.pdbx_seq_one_letter_code
_entity_poly.pdbx_strand_id
1 'polypeptide(L)'
;MSRRTSVYEELRRTKHDLKRLRSAIPRLMRPEELLDHIVTKCRDVMLYSSIVDKLHHDVPFFSTSSERWGELERDAQILELKAENCEIRFLYLRHSLRTLFATAPLLIATGKTSEAAWETMLEQPQMYYDAEGRGHELPMQQETIEKIIADQLMSINDLHTTLRNIRSTILCEERAHQESNLEKVAASINTVHNAIEELKRKVDSQPMNNSCCEAEVDDPARRGDDQMDTSQAVEEIPAHDRDTLNFLRRTLEAKIHVLEIRIGVLEKELPCRPRAFVNGLDRSSEKRMRCVFCGARGSHYSDSCGKVRDGKRRKLLLRKEKRCITCLELECMENESCPKFWTRCFHCGQMGHHSAVCDQPDVAKRIEEQIEEATAELRHTKEKVDAIRRKLGMETAESESLPNPTL
;
A
#
# COMPACT_ATOMS: atom_id res chain seq x y z
N MET A 1 25.21 39.31 -70.54
CA MET A 1 26.13 38.22 -70.15
C MET A 1 26.43 38.17 -68.65
N SER A 2 26.57 39.31 -67.94
CA SER A 2 26.89 39.37 -66.49
C SER A 2 25.93 38.59 -65.54
N ARG A 3 24.63 38.55 -65.81
CA ARG A 3 23.69 37.77 -64.97
C ARG A 3 23.88 36.25 -65.06
N ARG A 4 24.29 35.71 -66.22
CA ARG A 4 24.48 34.26 -66.37
C ARG A 4 25.72 33.78 -65.60
N THR A 5 26.81 34.55 -65.61
CA THR A 5 28.03 34.24 -64.82
C THR A 5 27.76 34.25 -63.32
N SER A 6 26.93 35.18 -62.84
CA SER A 6 26.51 35.27 -61.43
C SER A 6 25.82 33.98 -60.92
N VAL A 7 24.87 33.44 -61.70
CA VAL A 7 24.11 32.23 -61.31
C VAL A 7 25.01 30.98 -61.26
N TYR A 8 25.98 30.85 -62.17
CA TYR A 8 26.91 29.71 -62.17
C TYR A 8 27.87 29.74 -60.97
N GLU A 9 28.36 30.93 -60.58
CA GLU A 9 29.20 31.07 -59.40
C GLU A 9 28.45 30.76 -58.11
N GLU A 10 27.21 31.26 -58.00
CA GLU A 10 26.33 30.96 -56.88
C GLU A 10 26.07 29.45 -56.76
N LEU A 11 25.70 28.79 -57.86
CA LEU A 11 25.52 27.34 -57.89
C LEU A 11 26.79 26.58 -57.48
N ARG A 12 27.98 27.06 -57.89
CA ARG A 12 29.26 26.44 -57.52
C ARG A 12 29.55 26.60 -56.03
N ARG A 13 29.27 27.77 -55.45
CA ARG A 13 29.39 28.03 -54.01
C ARG A 13 28.45 27.14 -53.22
N THR A 14 27.16 27.11 -53.57
CA THR A 14 26.16 26.26 -52.90
C THR A 14 26.53 24.77 -52.96
N LYS A 15 27.03 24.28 -54.10
CA LYS A 15 27.53 22.90 -54.22
C LYS A 15 28.72 22.63 -53.30
N HIS A 16 29.64 23.58 -53.18
CA HIS A 16 30.80 23.45 -52.30
C HIS A 16 30.37 23.43 -50.82
N ASP A 17 29.50 24.36 -50.41
CA ASP A 17 29.00 24.41 -49.04
C ASP A 17 28.19 23.16 -48.67
N LEU A 18 27.35 22.66 -49.58
CA LEU A 18 26.62 21.41 -49.39
C LEU A 18 27.57 20.22 -49.24
N LYS A 19 28.66 20.16 -50.00
CA LYS A 19 29.69 19.11 -49.84
C LYS A 19 30.39 19.23 -48.47
N ARG A 20 30.71 20.45 -48.04
CA ARG A 20 31.34 20.71 -46.73
C ARG A 20 30.43 20.31 -45.57
N LEU A 21 29.15 20.67 -45.64
CA LEU A 21 28.13 20.26 -44.67
C LEU A 21 27.96 18.74 -44.64
N ARG A 22 27.85 18.08 -45.79
CA ARG A 22 27.77 16.61 -45.86
C ARG A 22 28.99 15.91 -45.26
N SER A 23 30.19 16.46 -45.41
CA SER A 23 31.39 15.91 -44.78
C SER A 23 31.49 16.18 -43.27
N ALA A 24 30.77 17.18 -42.75
CA ALA A 24 30.76 17.52 -41.33
C ALA A 24 29.73 16.70 -40.53
N ILE A 25 28.71 16.16 -41.19
CA ILE A 25 27.70 15.32 -40.54
C ILE A 25 28.34 13.95 -40.20
N PRO A 26 28.25 13.49 -38.94
CA PRO A 26 28.69 12.15 -38.56
C PRO A 26 28.04 11.07 -39.42
N ARG A 27 28.65 9.88 -39.49
CA ARG A 27 28.02 8.74 -40.19
C ARG A 27 26.66 8.46 -39.56
N LEU A 28 25.60 8.73 -40.31
CA LEU A 28 24.23 8.46 -39.89
C LEU A 28 23.97 6.96 -39.92
N MET A 29 23.17 6.48 -38.96
CA MET A 29 22.69 5.10 -38.89
C MET A 29 21.80 4.77 -40.10
N ARG A 30 21.56 3.48 -40.36
CA ARG A 30 20.54 3.09 -41.34
C ARG A 30 19.13 3.38 -40.79
N PRO A 31 18.12 3.65 -41.64
CA PRO A 31 16.75 3.89 -41.18
C PRO A 31 16.20 2.76 -40.30
N GLU A 32 16.47 1.50 -40.66
CA GLU A 32 15.99 0.33 -39.91
C GLU A 32 16.64 0.25 -38.52
N GLU A 33 17.96 0.48 -38.46
CA GLU A 33 18.70 0.53 -37.19
C GLU A 33 18.20 1.67 -36.29
N LEU A 34 17.86 2.83 -36.87
CA LEU A 34 17.31 3.96 -36.13
C LEU A 34 15.94 3.60 -35.55
N LEU A 35 15.07 2.99 -36.36
CA LEU A 35 13.75 2.54 -35.90
C LEU A 35 13.89 1.52 -34.76
N ASP A 36 14.74 0.51 -34.91
CA ASP A 36 14.98 -0.50 -33.87
C ASP A 36 15.45 0.12 -32.55
N HIS A 37 16.32 1.13 -32.62
CA HIS A 37 16.75 1.88 -31.44
C HIS A 37 15.60 2.67 -30.81
N ILE A 38 14.76 3.33 -31.60
CA ILE A 38 13.57 4.05 -31.10
C ILE A 38 12.62 3.05 -30.41
N VAL A 39 12.27 1.95 -31.09
CA VAL A 39 11.40 0.89 -30.55
C VAL A 39 11.94 0.34 -29.23
N THR A 40 13.23 0.05 -29.17
CA THR A 40 13.89 -0.43 -27.95
C THR A 40 13.77 0.59 -26.82
N LYS A 41 13.99 1.87 -27.10
CA LYS A 41 13.89 2.93 -26.09
C LYS A 41 12.44 3.19 -25.65
N CYS A 42 11.46 3.07 -26.54
CA CYS A 42 10.05 3.14 -26.18
C CYS A 42 9.65 1.94 -25.29
N ARG A 43 10.14 0.72 -25.57
CA ARG A 43 9.94 -0.43 -24.68
C ARG A 43 10.58 -0.22 -23.30
N ASP A 44 11.77 0.36 -23.25
CA ASP A 44 12.41 0.73 -21.99
C ASP A 44 11.53 1.70 -21.18
N VAL A 45 10.93 2.72 -21.83
CA VAL A 45 9.99 3.64 -21.17
C VAL A 45 8.84 2.87 -20.53
N MET A 46 8.18 1.98 -21.27
CA MET A 46 7.05 1.18 -20.74
C MET A 46 7.49 0.24 -19.61
N LEU A 47 8.68 -0.36 -19.71
CA LEU A 47 9.26 -1.18 -18.64
C LEU A 47 9.43 -0.36 -17.36
N TYR A 48 10.07 0.81 -17.43
CA TYR A 48 10.28 1.64 -16.25
C TYR A 48 8.97 2.21 -15.70
N SER A 49 7.95 2.47 -16.52
CA SER A 49 6.61 2.83 -16.03
C SER A 49 6.04 1.72 -15.15
N SER A 50 6.12 0.46 -15.58
CA SER A 50 5.66 -0.67 -14.77
C SER A 50 6.45 -0.84 -13.47
N ILE A 51 7.74 -0.46 -13.46
CA ILE A 51 8.57 -0.49 -12.25
C ILE A 51 8.08 0.60 -11.29
N VAL A 52 7.84 1.82 -11.76
CA VAL A 52 7.30 2.92 -10.94
C VAL A 52 5.95 2.54 -10.34
N ASP A 53 5.06 1.93 -11.12
CA ASP A 53 3.78 1.44 -10.60
C ASP A 53 3.99 0.46 -9.45
N LYS A 54 4.93 -0.50 -9.57
CA LYS A 54 5.27 -1.42 -8.48
C LYS A 54 5.83 -0.69 -7.25
N LEU A 55 6.69 0.31 -7.43
CA LEU A 55 7.20 1.10 -6.30
C LEU A 55 6.07 1.80 -5.54
N HIS A 56 5.04 2.30 -6.24
CA HIS A 56 3.85 2.86 -5.60
C HIS A 56 3.05 1.80 -4.81
N HIS A 57 2.93 0.58 -5.34
CA HIS A 57 2.27 -0.53 -4.63
C HIS A 57 3.02 -0.98 -3.39
N ASP A 58 4.33 -0.72 -3.30
CA ASP A 58 5.13 -1.03 -2.12
C ASP A 58 4.96 0.01 -0.99
N VAL A 59 4.41 1.21 -1.27
CA VAL A 59 4.25 2.27 -0.25
C VAL A 59 3.33 1.89 0.92
N PRO A 60 2.15 1.26 0.72
CA PRO A 60 1.27 0.85 1.80
C PRO A 60 1.91 -0.09 2.84
N PHE A 61 2.98 -0.81 2.47
CA PHE A 61 3.76 -1.67 3.38
C PHE A 61 4.19 -0.92 4.64
N PHE A 62 4.69 0.32 4.51
CA PHE A 62 5.20 1.09 5.67
C PHE A 62 4.11 1.46 6.68
N SER A 63 2.85 1.57 6.23
CA SER A 63 1.72 1.91 7.10
C SER A 63 1.10 0.69 7.80
N THR A 64 1.41 -0.52 7.34
CA THR A 64 0.78 -1.77 7.80
C THR A 64 1.78 -2.74 8.44
N SER A 65 3.07 -2.55 8.21
CA SER A 65 4.12 -3.41 8.74
C SER A 65 4.27 -3.25 10.25
N SER A 66 4.53 -4.37 10.91
CA SER A 66 4.86 -4.45 12.34
C SER A 66 6.36 -4.62 12.58
N GLU A 67 7.19 -4.34 11.58
CA GLU A 67 8.64 -4.43 11.67
C GLU A 67 9.23 -3.37 12.60
N ARG A 68 10.52 -3.52 12.92
CA ARG A 68 11.21 -2.54 13.77
C ARG A 68 11.38 -1.23 13.01
N TRP A 69 11.30 -0.11 13.72
CA TRP A 69 11.45 1.23 13.12
C TRP A 69 12.72 1.39 12.27
N GLY A 70 13.87 0.90 12.74
CA GLY A 70 15.12 0.94 11.96
C GLY A 70 15.15 -0.01 10.74
N GLU A 71 14.28 -1.02 10.67
CA GLU A 71 14.08 -1.82 9.45
C GLU A 71 13.21 -1.03 8.46
N LEU A 72 12.08 -0.47 8.95
CA LEU A 72 11.20 0.37 8.14
C LEU A 72 11.90 1.60 7.55
N GLU A 73 12.76 2.27 8.31
CA GLU A 73 13.53 3.41 7.81
C GLU A 73 14.50 3.00 6.68
N ARG A 74 15.22 1.88 6.85
CA ARG A 74 16.13 1.35 5.82
C ARG A 74 15.37 0.97 4.57
N ASP A 75 14.24 0.31 4.70
CA ASP A 75 13.43 -0.12 3.56
C ASP A 75 12.83 1.09 2.83
N ALA A 76 12.41 2.12 3.55
CA ALA A 76 11.96 3.38 2.96
C ALA A 76 13.10 4.07 2.19
N GLN A 77 14.32 4.05 2.73
CA GLN A 77 15.51 4.58 2.05
C GLN A 77 15.86 3.76 0.79
N ILE A 78 15.76 2.43 0.83
CA ILE A 78 15.96 1.58 -0.35
C ILE A 78 14.93 1.90 -1.43
N LEU A 79 13.66 2.10 -1.04
CA LEU A 79 12.60 2.44 -1.98
C LEU A 79 12.81 3.83 -2.58
N GLU A 80 13.29 4.79 -1.80
CA GLU A 80 13.69 6.12 -2.25
C GLU A 80 14.80 6.04 -3.30
N LEU A 81 15.87 5.28 -3.06
CA LEU A 81 16.96 5.07 -4.03
C LEU A 81 16.49 4.39 -5.32
N LYS A 82 15.51 3.47 -5.23
CA LYS A 82 14.90 2.86 -6.43
C LYS A 82 14.10 3.88 -7.23
N ALA A 83 13.38 4.79 -6.56
CA ALA A 83 12.65 5.88 -7.21
C ALA A 83 13.61 6.86 -7.90
N GLU A 84 14.71 7.26 -7.24
CA GLU A 84 15.76 8.11 -7.84
C GLU A 84 16.39 7.43 -9.07
N ASN A 85 16.62 6.11 -9.01
CA ASN A 85 17.13 5.38 -10.16
C ASN A 85 16.17 5.45 -11.36
N CYS A 86 14.87 5.30 -11.11
CA CYS A 86 13.85 5.43 -12.15
C CYS A 86 13.84 6.83 -12.75
N GLU A 87 13.95 7.88 -11.93
CA GLU A 87 14.01 9.27 -12.39
C GLU A 87 15.17 9.48 -13.38
N ILE A 88 16.38 9.07 -13.00
CA ILE A 88 17.58 9.17 -13.84
C ILE A 88 17.38 8.41 -15.16
N ARG A 89 16.76 7.23 -15.11
CA ARG A 89 16.47 6.40 -16.29
C ARG A 89 15.49 7.10 -17.22
N PHE A 90 14.42 7.70 -16.70
CA PHE A 90 13.47 8.47 -17.51
C PHE A 90 14.11 9.70 -18.15
N LEU A 91 14.95 10.43 -17.42
CA LEU A 91 15.68 11.58 -17.97
C LEU A 91 16.61 11.17 -19.10
N TYR A 92 17.36 10.07 -18.91
CA TYR A 92 18.21 9.49 -19.94
C TYR A 92 17.41 9.04 -21.18
N LEU A 93 16.29 8.32 -20.98
CA LEU A 93 15.44 7.85 -22.06
C LEU A 93 14.85 9.02 -22.85
N ARG A 94 14.37 10.06 -22.17
CA ARG A 94 13.85 11.28 -22.80
C ARG A 94 14.90 11.94 -23.69
N HIS A 95 16.12 12.08 -23.19
CA HIS A 95 17.22 12.65 -23.96
C HIS A 95 17.57 11.78 -25.17
N SER A 96 17.74 10.47 -24.96
CA SER A 96 18.07 9.51 -26.01
C SER A 96 17.02 9.49 -27.12
N LEU A 97 15.73 9.46 -26.77
CA LEU A 97 14.63 9.46 -27.74
C LEU A 97 14.61 10.75 -28.56
N ARG A 98 14.77 11.92 -27.91
CA ARG A 98 14.87 13.20 -28.63
C ARG A 98 16.01 13.21 -29.64
N THR A 99 17.18 12.69 -29.29
CA THR A 99 18.31 12.58 -30.20
C THR A 99 18.04 11.62 -31.35
N LEU A 100 17.40 10.48 -31.09
CA LEU A 100 17.04 9.51 -32.14
C LEU A 100 15.99 10.09 -33.10
N PHE A 101 14.91 10.70 -32.60
CA PHE A 101 13.90 11.35 -33.44
C PHE A 101 14.47 12.52 -34.25
N ALA A 102 15.41 13.30 -33.69
CA ALA A 102 16.11 14.35 -34.43
C ALA A 102 17.01 13.82 -35.56
N THR A 103 17.35 12.52 -35.56
CA THR A 103 18.15 11.89 -36.63
C THR A 103 17.31 11.61 -37.88
N ALA A 104 16.00 11.40 -37.75
CA ALA A 104 15.13 11.09 -38.88
C ALA A 104 15.08 12.19 -39.96
N PRO A 105 14.89 13.49 -39.61
CA PRO A 105 14.99 14.57 -40.59
C PRO A 105 16.36 14.64 -41.31
N LEU A 106 17.45 14.25 -40.63
CA LEU A 106 18.78 14.20 -41.25
C LEU A 106 18.90 13.07 -42.26
N LEU A 107 18.30 11.90 -41.99
CA LEU A 107 18.23 10.79 -42.96
C LEU A 107 17.42 11.17 -44.20
N ILE A 108 16.29 11.86 -44.02
CA ILE A 108 15.46 12.35 -45.11
C ILE A 108 16.23 13.39 -45.94
N ALA A 109 16.83 14.39 -45.29
CA ALA A 109 17.59 15.45 -45.97
C ALA A 109 18.84 14.94 -46.71
N THR A 110 19.44 13.84 -46.23
CA THR A 110 20.59 13.21 -46.89
C THR A 110 20.20 12.18 -47.95
N GLY A 111 18.90 11.96 -48.18
CA GLY A 111 18.37 11.02 -49.16
C GLY A 111 18.62 9.55 -48.81
N LYS A 112 18.81 9.25 -47.51
CA LYS A 112 18.94 7.88 -47.00
C LYS A 112 17.60 7.16 -46.91
N THR A 113 16.53 7.92 -46.71
CA THR A 113 15.13 7.47 -46.79
C THR A 113 14.27 8.62 -47.31
N SER A 114 13.05 8.33 -47.75
CA SER A 114 12.04 9.36 -48.02
C SER A 114 11.17 9.58 -46.78
N GLU A 115 10.52 10.74 -46.70
CA GLU A 115 9.56 11.06 -45.63
C GLU A 115 8.42 10.04 -45.56
N ALA A 116 7.77 9.77 -46.70
CA ALA A 116 6.70 8.77 -46.78
C ALA A 116 7.16 7.35 -46.39
N ALA A 117 8.38 6.95 -46.74
CA ALA A 117 8.91 5.64 -46.34
C ALA A 117 9.15 5.58 -44.82
N TRP A 118 9.67 6.67 -44.23
CA TRP A 118 9.86 6.77 -42.79
C TRP A 118 8.54 6.78 -42.01
N GLU A 119 7.53 7.52 -42.48
CA GLU A 119 6.18 7.52 -41.92
C GLU A 119 5.57 6.12 -41.97
N THR A 120 5.65 5.44 -43.12
CA THR A 120 5.18 4.05 -43.27
C THR A 120 5.87 3.10 -42.30
N MET A 121 7.16 3.31 -42.00
CA MET A 121 7.91 2.52 -41.02
C MET A 121 7.43 2.78 -39.58
N LEU A 122 7.13 4.03 -39.23
CA LEU A 122 6.61 4.40 -37.91
C LEU A 122 5.16 3.96 -37.67
N GLU A 123 4.35 3.87 -38.72
CA GLU A 123 2.96 3.41 -38.67
C GLU A 123 2.84 1.89 -38.47
N GLN A 124 3.93 1.13 -38.64
CA GLN A 124 3.90 -0.30 -38.38
C GLN A 124 3.66 -0.56 -36.88
N PRO A 125 2.57 -1.28 -36.50
CA PRO A 125 2.26 -1.55 -35.11
C PRO A 125 3.41 -2.29 -34.44
N GLN A 126 3.89 -1.72 -33.33
CA GLN A 126 4.90 -2.33 -32.48
C GLN A 126 4.22 -2.84 -31.22
N MET A 127 4.69 -3.98 -30.70
CA MET A 127 4.14 -4.57 -29.48
C MET A 127 5.16 -4.55 -28.35
N TYR A 128 4.66 -4.41 -27.13
CA TYR A 128 5.37 -4.72 -25.89
C TYR A 128 4.49 -5.59 -24.99
N TYR A 129 5.08 -6.24 -23.99
CA TYR A 129 4.38 -7.11 -23.06
C TYR A 129 4.53 -6.56 -21.64
N ASP A 130 3.43 -6.50 -20.90
CA ASP A 130 3.43 -6.11 -19.49
C ASP A 130 3.93 -7.24 -18.57
N ALA A 131 3.96 -6.98 -17.27
CA ALA A 131 4.38 -7.95 -16.26
C ALA A 131 3.47 -9.19 -16.20
N GLU A 132 2.23 -9.07 -16.66
CA GLU A 132 1.25 -10.16 -16.75
C GLU A 132 1.34 -10.92 -18.09
N GLY A 133 2.25 -10.53 -18.98
CA GLY A 133 2.42 -11.12 -20.30
C GLY A 133 1.35 -10.72 -21.31
N ARG A 134 0.54 -9.69 -21.03
CA ARG A 134 -0.45 -9.16 -21.98
C ARG A 134 0.26 -8.27 -22.99
N GLY A 135 -0.05 -8.48 -24.26
CA GLY A 135 0.48 -7.68 -25.36
C GLY A 135 -0.27 -6.35 -25.47
N HIS A 136 0.48 -5.26 -25.58
CA HIS A 136 -0.03 -3.90 -25.76
C HIS A 136 0.65 -3.24 -26.95
N GLU A 137 -0.07 -2.35 -27.62
CA GLU A 137 0.50 -1.52 -28.68
C GLU A 137 1.48 -0.52 -28.08
N LEU A 138 2.67 -0.44 -28.66
CA LEU A 138 3.74 0.42 -28.20
C LEU A 138 3.57 1.82 -28.79
N PRO A 139 3.49 2.88 -27.97
CA PRO A 139 3.40 4.24 -28.47
C PRO A 139 4.71 4.62 -29.19
N MET A 140 4.61 4.92 -30.49
CA MET A 140 5.76 5.28 -31.33
C MET A 140 5.85 6.78 -31.63
N GLN A 141 4.80 7.55 -31.34
CA GLN A 141 4.78 8.99 -31.54
C GLN A 141 5.62 9.70 -30.47
N GLN A 142 6.52 10.59 -30.89
CA GLN A 142 7.42 11.31 -29.99
C GLN A 142 6.66 12.10 -28.92
N GLU A 143 5.61 12.83 -29.30
CA GLU A 143 4.82 13.65 -28.37
C GLU A 143 4.15 12.79 -27.29
N THR A 144 3.58 11.64 -27.68
CA THR A 144 2.95 10.70 -26.76
C THR A 144 3.96 10.14 -25.76
N ILE A 145 5.13 9.68 -26.24
CA ILE A 145 6.18 9.17 -25.37
C ILE A 145 6.73 10.25 -24.44
N GLU A 146 6.94 11.47 -24.94
CA GLU A 146 7.38 12.58 -24.08
C GLU A 146 6.37 12.94 -23.00
N LYS A 147 5.07 12.86 -23.31
CA LYS A 147 4.00 13.03 -22.34
C LYS A 147 4.03 11.92 -21.28
N ILE A 148 4.12 10.65 -21.70
CA ILE A 148 4.24 9.52 -20.77
C ILE A 148 5.44 9.71 -19.83
N ILE A 149 6.61 10.08 -20.36
CA ILE A 149 7.79 10.32 -19.54
C ILE A 149 7.57 11.49 -18.55
N ALA A 150 6.93 12.57 -18.99
CA ALA A 150 6.62 13.71 -18.12
C ALA A 150 5.68 13.32 -16.97
N ASP A 151 4.61 12.59 -17.28
CA ASP A 151 3.64 12.10 -16.30
C ASP A 151 4.31 11.16 -15.28
N GLN A 152 5.21 10.28 -15.74
CA GLN A 152 5.97 9.37 -14.88
C GLN A 152 6.97 10.11 -13.99
N LEU A 153 7.66 11.13 -14.51
CA LEU A 153 8.54 11.99 -13.69
C LEU A 153 7.76 12.75 -12.61
N MET A 154 6.54 13.21 -12.91
CA MET A 154 5.67 13.81 -11.89
C MET A 154 5.28 12.78 -10.82
N SER A 155 4.85 11.59 -11.24
CA SER A 155 4.51 10.48 -10.34
C SER A 155 5.67 10.08 -9.40
N ILE A 156 6.91 10.07 -9.90
CA ILE A 156 8.11 9.82 -9.10
C ILE A 156 8.34 10.93 -8.06
N ASN A 157 8.11 12.20 -8.42
CA ASN A 157 8.23 13.32 -7.47
C ASN A 157 7.20 13.24 -6.34
N ASP A 158 5.97 12.82 -6.66
CA ASP A 158 4.92 12.57 -5.67
C ASP A 158 5.30 11.40 -4.75
N LEU A 159 5.88 10.33 -5.32
CA LEU A 159 6.43 9.21 -4.57
C LEU A 159 7.54 9.66 -3.61
N HIS A 160 8.51 10.46 -4.05
CA HIS A 160 9.55 11.01 -3.17
C HIS A 160 8.99 11.82 -2.00
N THR A 161 7.97 12.63 -2.27
CA THR A 161 7.30 13.41 -1.21
C THR A 161 6.63 12.49 -0.20
N THR A 162 5.97 11.44 -0.68
CA THR A 162 5.34 10.42 0.17
C THR A 162 6.37 9.67 1.02
N LEU A 163 7.49 9.23 0.43
CA LEU A 163 8.55 8.53 1.15
C LEU A 163 9.22 9.41 2.21
N ARG A 164 9.46 10.69 1.91
CA ARG A 164 9.97 11.65 2.91
C ARG A 164 9.02 11.79 4.09
N ASN A 165 7.71 11.88 3.84
CA ASN A 165 6.70 11.96 4.90
C ASN A 165 6.67 10.67 5.75
N ILE A 166 6.76 9.50 5.12
CA ILE A 166 6.83 8.20 5.81
C ILE A 166 8.06 8.12 6.69
N ARG A 167 9.25 8.45 6.17
CA ARG A 167 10.49 8.46 6.96
C ARG A 167 10.39 9.41 8.15
N SER A 168 9.86 10.61 7.94
CA SER A 168 9.63 11.56 9.04
C SER A 168 8.68 11.00 10.09
N THR A 169 7.65 10.26 9.69
CA THR A 169 6.68 9.64 10.60
C THR A 169 7.33 8.53 11.42
N ILE A 170 8.04 7.61 10.76
CA ILE A 170 8.81 6.52 11.40
C ILE A 170 9.76 7.06 12.46
N LEU A 171 10.53 8.11 12.14
CA LEU A 171 11.50 8.71 13.07
C LEU A 171 10.84 9.44 14.25
N CYS A 172 9.64 9.99 14.06
CA CYS A 172 8.86 10.59 15.14
C CYS A 172 8.27 9.52 16.07
N GLU A 173 7.71 8.46 15.51
CA GLU A 173 7.14 7.35 16.26
C GLU A 173 8.21 6.56 17.04
N GLU A 174 9.38 6.35 16.43
CA GLU A 174 10.52 5.75 17.12
C GLU A 174 10.94 6.56 18.35
N ARG A 175 11.08 7.89 18.20
CA ARG A 175 11.42 8.78 19.34
C ARG A 175 10.34 8.75 20.42
N ALA A 176 9.07 8.87 20.05
CA ALA A 176 7.97 8.82 21.01
C ALA A 176 7.94 7.48 21.78
N HIS A 177 8.24 6.37 21.10
CA HIS A 177 8.35 5.06 21.74
C HIS A 177 9.57 4.96 22.68
N GLN A 178 10.72 5.51 22.28
CA GLN A 178 11.92 5.57 23.13
C GLN A 178 11.67 6.41 24.38
N GLU A 179 11.05 7.58 24.26
CA GLU A 179 10.68 8.45 25.38
C GLU A 179 9.72 7.74 26.34
N SER A 180 8.65 7.12 25.83
CA SER A 180 7.71 6.34 26.65
C SER A 180 8.40 5.18 27.39
N ASN A 181 9.37 4.52 26.76
CA ASN A 181 10.11 3.44 27.41
C ASN A 181 11.06 3.97 28.50
N LEU A 182 11.72 5.11 28.27
CA LEU A 182 12.54 5.77 29.29
C LEU A 182 11.71 6.19 30.50
N GLU A 183 10.50 6.73 30.29
CA GLU A 183 9.56 7.05 31.37
C GLU A 183 9.16 5.81 32.17
N LYS A 184 8.83 4.69 31.50
CA LYS A 184 8.50 3.41 32.18
C LYS A 184 9.68 2.86 32.99
N VAL A 185 10.90 2.97 32.45
CA VAL A 185 12.12 2.55 33.16
C VAL A 185 12.35 3.45 34.37
N ALA A 186 12.21 4.78 34.24
CA ALA A 186 12.34 5.72 35.35
C ALA A 186 11.29 5.45 36.44
N ALA A 187 10.03 5.21 36.08
CA ALA A 187 8.97 4.85 37.01
C ALA A 187 9.26 3.52 37.74
N SER A 188 9.81 2.53 37.04
CA SER A 188 10.22 1.25 37.62
C SER A 188 11.38 1.42 38.61
N ILE A 189 12.38 2.24 38.27
CA ILE A 189 13.50 2.57 39.15
C ILE A 189 13.01 3.28 40.42
N ASN A 190 12.11 4.26 40.28
CA ASN A 190 11.52 4.96 41.43
C ASN A 190 10.73 3.99 42.34
N THR A 191 10.02 3.03 41.76
CA THR A 191 9.31 2.00 42.52
C THR A 191 10.27 1.12 43.32
N VAL A 192 11.38 0.68 42.71
CA VAL A 192 12.44 -0.08 43.40
C VAL A 192 13.10 0.76 44.49
N HIS A 193 13.41 2.03 44.22
CA HIS A 193 14.01 2.93 45.21
C HIS A 193 13.11 3.10 46.44
N ASN A 194 11.81 3.32 46.24
CA ASN A 194 10.84 3.42 47.33
C ASN A 194 10.74 2.12 48.15
N ALA A 195 10.77 0.96 47.49
CA ALA A 195 10.77 -0.33 48.17
C ALA A 195 12.03 -0.55 49.02
N ILE A 196 13.20 -0.13 48.51
CA ILE A 196 14.47 -0.17 49.26
C ILE A 196 14.41 0.76 50.47
N GLU A 197 13.93 1.99 50.32
CA GLU A 197 13.77 2.92 51.45
C GLU A 197 12.76 2.42 52.49
N GLU A 198 11.69 1.74 52.07
CA GLU A 198 10.76 1.11 53.00
C GLU A 198 11.39 -0.07 53.76
N LEU A 199 12.16 -0.92 53.08
CA LEU A 199 12.92 -2.00 53.71
C LEU A 199 13.94 -1.44 54.71
N LYS A 200 14.66 -0.38 54.34
CA LYS A 200 15.59 0.31 55.22
C LYS A 200 14.89 0.85 56.46
N ARG A 201 13.75 1.53 56.30
CA ARG A 201 12.92 1.97 57.44
C ARG A 201 12.50 0.80 58.33
N LYS A 202 12.07 -0.33 57.76
CA LYS A 202 11.69 -1.54 58.54
C LYS A 202 12.86 -2.16 59.31
N VAL A 203 14.07 -2.11 58.76
CA VAL A 203 15.30 -2.53 59.45
C VAL A 203 15.64 -1.58 60.60
N ASP A 204 15.55 -0.27 60.37
CA ASP A 204 15.86 0.75 61.37
C ASP A 204 14.81 0.83 62.50
N SER A 205 13.54 0.52 62.18
CA SER A 205 12.40 0.56 63.12
C SER A 205 12.08 -0.78 63.76
N GLN A 206 13.04 -1.70 63.83
CA GLN A 206 12.93 -2.95 64.58
C GLN A 206 13.65 -2.83 65.96
N PRO A 207 13.09 -2.14 66.97
CA PRO A 207 13.51 -2.33 68.35
C PRO A 207 12.98 -3.66 68.88
N MET A 208 13.85 -4.38 69.59
CA MET A 208 13.49 -5.51 70.43
C MET A 208 12.37 -5.09 71.39
N ASN A 209 11.18 -5.64 71.17
CA ASN A 209 10.25 -6.14 72.18
C ASN A 209 10.07 -5.30 73.47
N ASN A 210 8.99 -4.49 73.56
CA ASN A 210 8.02 -4.62 74.66
C ASN A 210 6.84 -3.63 74.55
N SER A 211 5.67 -4.10 75.03
CA SER A 211 4.51 -3.33 75.49
C SER A 211 3.58 -2.76 74.40
N CYS A 212 2.42 -3.38 74.12
CA CYS A 212 1.12 -3.33 74.82
C CYS A 212 0.35 -2.00 74.65
N CYS A 213 -0.89 -2.16 74.15
CA CYS A 213 -2.14 -1.43 74.42
C CYS A 213 -2.14 0.08 74.04
N GLU A 214 -3.18 0.75 73.49
CA GLU A 214 -4.64 0.62 73.48
C GLU A 214 -5.25 1.18 72.18
N ALA A 215 -6.56 0.96 72.02
CA ALA A 215 -7.42 1.49 70.97
C ALA A 215 -7.82 2.96 71.25
N GLU A 216 -8.06 3.75 70.20
CA GLU A 216 -8.95 4.90 70.30
C GLU A 216 -9.67 5.18 68.96
N VAL A 217 -10.94 5.49 69.12
CA VAL A 217 -11.99 5.77 68.14
C VAL A 217 -12.15 7.28 68.12
N ASP A 218 -12.24 7.92 66.95
CA ASP A 218 -12.94 9.21 66.90
C ASP A 218 -13.55 9.58 65.54
N ASP A 219 -14.56 10.45 65.66
CA ASP A 219 -15.85 10.58 65.00
C ASP A 219 -15.87 11.48 63.72
N PRO A 220 -16.91 11.41 62.86
CA PRO A 220 -17.05 12.18 61.62
C PRO A 220 -17.98 13.39 61.78
N ALA A 221 -17.59 14.58 61.30
CA ALA A 221 -18.58 15.66 61.07
C ALA A 221 -18.12 16.82 60.18
N ARG A 222 -19.13 17.37 59.46
CA ARG A 222 -19.31 18.71 58.84
C ARG A 222 -19.02 18.78 57.33
N ARG A 223 -20.05 18.78 56.48
CA ARG A 223 -21.01 19.86 56.11
C ARG A 223 -20.36 21.05 55.42
N GLY A 224 -20.78 21.26 54.17
CA GLY A 224 -20.59 22.47 53.38
C GLY A 224 -21.27 22.29 52.02
N ASP A 225 -22.60 22.43 52.00
CA ASP A 225 -23.37 22.71 50.79
C ASP A 225 -23.05 24.15 50.37
N ASP A 226 -22.38 24.34 49.23
CA ASP A 226 -22.37 25.61 48.51
C ASP A 226 -22.71 25.33 47.05
N GLN A 227 -23.98 25.58 46.73
CA GLN A 227 -24.56 25.54 45.41
C GLN A 227 -24.19 26.84 44.70
N MET A 228 -23.11 26.83 43.90
CA MET A 228 -22.69 27.99 43.11
C MET A 228 -23.23 27.90 41.67
N ASP A 229 -24.12 28.82 41.38
CA ASP A 229 -24.66 29.14 40.05
C ASP A 229 -23.51 29.48 39.09
N THR A 230 -23.22 28.56 38.15
CA THR A 230 -22.18 28.73 37.13
C THR A 230 -22.83 29.24 35.85
N SER A 231 -23.04 30.55 35.78
CA SER A 231 -23.20 31.24 34.50
C SER A 231 -21.91 31.03 33.70
N GLN A 232 -21.96 30.20 32.66
CA GLN A 232 -20.85 29.92 31.74
C GLN A 232 -20.42 31.22 31.03
N ALA A 233 -19.48 31.94 31.62
CA ALA A 233 -18.62 32.82 30.87
C ALA A 233 -17.81 31.95 29.90
N VAL A 234 -18.03 32.14 28.60
CA VAL A 234 -17.23 31.51 27.56
C VAL A 234 -15.82 32.08 27.69
N GLU A 235 -14.94 31.38 28.42
CA GLU A 235 -13.51 31.74 28.45
C GLU A 235 -12.97 31.66 27.02
N GLU A 236 -12.52 32.81 26.51
CA GLU A 236 -11.87 32.89 25.20
C GLU A 236 -10.62 32.00 25.21
N ILE A 237 -10.59 31.00 24.33
CA ILE A 237 -9.45 30.09 24.19
C ILE A 237 -8.21 30.92 23.80
N PRO A 238 -7.10 30.83 24.54
CA PRO A 238 -5.86 31.51 24.20
C PRO A 238 -5.42 31.20 22.76
N ALA A 239 -4.89 32.20 22.04
CA ALA A 239 -4.54 32.06 20.62
C ALA A 239 -3.58 30.88 20.33
N HIS A 240 -2.64 30.62 21.23
CA HIS A 240 -1.71 29.49 21.15
C HIS A 240 -2.41 28.11 21.17
N ASP A 241 -3.44 27.97 22.01
CA ASP A 241 -4.18 26.71 22.13
C ASP A 241 -5.07 26.49 20.91
N ARG A 242 -5.57 27.59 20.32
CA ARG A 242 -6.33 27.55 19.06
C ARG A 242 -5.47 27.06 17.89
N ASP A 243 -4.22 27.50 17.77
CA ASP A 243 -3.31 27.04 16.72
C ASP A 243 -2.94 25.56 16.89
N THR A 244 -2.68 25.14 18.13
CA THR A 244 -2.42 23.74 18.49
C THR A 244 -3.59 22.84 18.10
N LEU A 245 -4.82 23.24 18.42
CA LEU A 245 -6.04 22.51 18.06
C LEU A 245 -6.24 22.44 16.53
N ASN A 246 -5.95 23.51 15.78
CA ASN A 246 -6.02 23.49 14.32
C ASN A 246 -4.99 22.54 13.70
N PHE A 247 -3.77 22.50 14.23
CA PHE A 247 -2.74 21.56 13.77
C PHE A 247 -3.15 20.10 14.02
N LEU A 248 -3.63 19.79 15.23
CA LEU A 248 -4.16 18.47 15.57
C LEU A 248 -5.33 18.08 14.67
N ARG A 249 -6.26 19.00 14.38
CA ARG A 249 -7.38 18.77 13.46
C ARG A 249 -6.88 18.35 12.08
N ARG A 250 -5.97 19.12 11.46
CA ARG A 250 -5.43 18.82 10.12
C ARG A 250 -4.71 17.47 10.09
N THR A 251 -3.98 17.13 11.15
CA THR A 251 -3.27 15.85 11.27
C THR A 251 -4.26 14.68 11.33
N LEU A 252 -5.33 14.81 12.11
CA LEU A 252 -6.37 13.78 12.19
C LEU A 252 -7.21 13.70 10.90
N GLU A 253 -7.47 14.82 10.22
CA GLU A 253 -8.12 14.85 8.90
C GLU A 253 -7.29 14.12 7.84
N ALA A 254 -5.97 14.30 7.84
CA ALA A 254 -5.07 13.51 6.99
C ALA A 254 -5.10 12.01 7.34
N LYS A 255 -5.12 11.67 8.63
CA LYS A 255 -5.24 10.28 9.09
C LYS A 255 -6.56 9.62 8.65
N ILE A 256 -7.67 10.36 8.69
CA ILE A 256 -8.98 9.91 8.15
C ILE A 256 -8.84 9.51 6.69
N HIS A 257 -8.22 10.36 5.87
CA HIS A 257 -8.04 10.09 4.45
C HIS A 257 -7.19 8.83 4.20
N VAL A 258 -6.09 8.66 4.96
CA VAL A 258 -5.24 7.46 4.87
C VAL A 258 -6.02 6.19 5.24
N LEU A 259 -6.82 6.23 6.30
CA LEU A 259 -7.65 5.10 6.71
C LEU A 259 -8.73 4.76 5.67
N GLU A 260 -9.35 5.75 5.05
CA GLU A 260 -10.34 5.55 3.98
C GLU A 260 -9.70 4.89 2.74
N ILE A 261 -8.49 5.32 2.36
CA ILE A 261 -7.72 4.66 1.29
C ILE A 261 -7.40 3.21 1.67
N ARG A 262 -6.90 2.97 2.89
CA ARG A 262 -6.55 1.63 3.38
C ARG A 262 -7.76 0.68 3.34
N ILE A 263 -8.92 1.13 3.81
CA ILE A 263 -10.16 0.36 3.74
C ILE A 263 -10.49 0.02 2.28
N GLY A 264 -10.46 1.02 1.39
CA GLY A 264 -10.75 0.81 -0.04
C GLY A 264 -9.77 -0.14 -0.76
N VAL A 265 -8.51 -0.22 -0.31
CA VAL A 265 -7.54 -1.20 -0.82
C VAL A 265 -7.88 -2.61 -0.30
N LEU A 266 -8.09 -2.76 1.01
CA LEU A 266 -8.44 -4.05 1.61
C LEU A 266 -9.73 -4.64 1.02
N GLU A 267 -10.74 -3.81 0.77
CA GLU A 267 -12.00 -4.24 0.14
C GLU A 267 -11.78 -4.80 -1.28
N LYS A 268 -10.85 -4.22 -2.05
CA LYS A 268 -10.50 -4.70 -3.40
C LYS A 268 -9.68 -5.99 -3.37
N GLU A 269 -8.90 -6.22 -2.32
CA GLU A 269 -8.07 -7.42 -2.16
C GLU A 269 -8.85 -8.64 -1.66
N LEU A 270 -10.11 -8.48 -1.24
CA LEU A 270 -10.92 -9.57 -0.72
C LEU A 270 -11.11 -10.69 -1.77
N PRO A 271 -10.52 -11.89 -1.59
CA PRO A 271 -10.48 -12.89 -2.65
C PRO A 271 -11.81 -13.63 -2.83
N CYS A 272 -12.58 -13.76 -1.75
CA CYS A 272 -13.87 -14.45 -1.70
C CYS A 272 -14.58 -14.13 -0.37
N ARG A 273 -15.77 -14.68 -0.14
CA ARG A 273 -16.43 -14.59 1.17
C ARG A 273 -15.74 -15.51 2.20
N PRO A 274 -15.62 -15.08 3.47
CA PRO A 274 -15.10 -15.94 4.52
C PRO A 274 -15.95 -17.18 4.75
N ARG A 275 -15.29 -18.18 5.34
CA ARG A 275 -15.90 -19.48 5.63
C ARG A 275 -16.92 -19.37 6.76
N ALA A 276 -18.16 -19.75 6.47
CA ALA A 276 -19.21 -19.83 7.47
C ALA A 276 -19.15 -21.18 8.24
N PHE A 277 -19.16 -21.10 9.56
CA PHE A 277 -19.14 -22.26 10.47
C PHE A 277 -20.55 -22.54 11.00
N VAL A 278 -21.46 -22.87 10.09
CA VAL A 278 -22.89 -23.08 10.40
C VAL A 278 -23.13 -24.54 10.80
N ASN A 279 -23.98 -24.75 11.80
CA ASN A 279 -24.50 -26.07 12.16
C ASN A 279 -25.77 -26.37 11.35
N GLY A 280 -25.93 -27.62 10.96
CA GLY A 280 -27.07 -28.10 10.18
C GLY A 280 -26.65 -28.64 8.83
N LEU A 281 -27.54 -29.43 8.24
CA LEU A 281 -27.44 -29.94 6.88
C LEU A 281 -28.79 -29.64 6.21
N ASP A 282 -28.75 -29.19 4.96
CA ASP A 282 -29.96 -28.75 4.25
C ASP A 282 -30.85 -29.93 3.86
N ARG A 283 -30.27 -31.12 3.71
CA ARG A 283 -30.98 -32.32 3.25
C ARG A 283 -31.04 -33.41 4.31
N SER A 284 -32.22 -34.00 4.49
CA SER A 284 -32.45 -35.09 5.44
C SER A 284 -31.64 -36.35 5.12
N SER A 285 -31.38 -36.62 3.83
CA SER A 285 -30.55 -37.75 3.35
C SER A 285 -29.07 -37.63 3.78
N GLU A 286 -28.61 -36.41 4.05
CA GLU A 286 -27.22 -36.11 4.36
C GLU A 286 -26.90 -36.25 5.85
N LYS A 287 -27.90 -36.47 6.72
CA LYS A 287 -27.74 -36.72 8.16
C LYS A 287 -26.81 -37.89 8.49
N ARG A 288 -26.57 -38.80 7.54
CA ARG A 288 -25.64 -39.92 7.72
C ARG A 288 -24.19 -39.58 7.40
N MET A 289 -23.90 -38.47 6.73
CA MET A 289 -22.55 -38.04 6.37
C MET A 289 -21.73 -37.74 7.62
N ARG A 290 -20.41 -37.97 7.54
CA ARG A 290 -19.46 -37.62 8.61
C ARG A 290 -18.56 -36.50 8.14
N CYS A 291 -18.33 -35.52 9.01
CA CYS A 291 -17.31 -34.52 8.77
C CYS A 291 -15.93 -35.19 8.74
N VAL A 292 -15.17 -34.98 7.65
CA VAL A 292 -13.84 -35.57 7.47
C VAL A 292 -12.84 -35.06 8.51
N PHE A 293 -13.03 -33.87 9.06
CA PHE A 293 -12.07 -33.27 9.99
C PHE A 293 -12.35 -33.60 11.47
N CYS A 294 -13.62 -33.70 11.87
CA CYS A 294 -13.96 -33.94 13.27
C CYS A 294 -14.76 -35.21 13.55
N GLY A 295 -15.12 -35.96 12.50
CA GLY A 295 -15.86 -37.22 12.59
C GLY A 295 -17.33 -37.10 13.02
N ALA A 296 -17.80 -35.89 13.33
CA ALA A 296 -19.19 -35.65 13.73
C ALA A 296 -20.14 -36.05 12.60
N ARG A 297 -21.19 -36.80 12.95
CA ARG A 297 -22.14 -37.34 11.98
C ARG A 297 -23.37 -36.45 11.89
N GLY A 298 -23.74 -36.05 10.68
CA GLY A 298 -25.00 -35.36 10.39
C GLY A 298 -25.13 -33.95 10.94
N SER A 299 -24.06 -33.35 11.47
CA SER A 299 -24.14 -32.05 12.16
C SER A 299 -23.75 -30.85 11.31
N HIS A 300 -22.85 -31.01 10.32
CA HIS A 300 -22.40 -29.96 9.41
C HIS A 300 -21.65 -30.57 8.22
N TYR A 301 -21.54 -29.83 7.12
CA TYR A 301 -20.65 -30.17 6.02
C TYR A 301 -19.19 -30.00 6.43
N SER A 302 -18.27 -30.80 5.88
CA SER A 302 -16.84 -30.71 6.17
C SER A 302 -16.28 -29.28 5.96
N ASP A 303 -16.80 -28.55 4.96
CA ASP A 303 -16.42 -27.16 4.67
C ASP A 303 -16.70 -26.22 5.87
N SER A 304 -17.77 -26.46 6.62
CA SER A 304 -18.24 -25.67 7.76
C SER A 304 -17.76 -26.18 9.13
N CYS A 305 -16.75 -27.05 9.17
CA CYS A 305 -16.26 -27.62 10.43
C CYS A 305 -15.71 -26.56 11.39
N GLY A 306 -16.42 -26.33 12.51
CA GLY A 306 -16.02 -25.39 13.56
C GLY A 306 -14.87 -25.88 14.45
N LYS A 307 -14.61 -27.19 14.51
CA LYS A 307 -13.49 -27.75 15.32
C LYS A 307 -12.13 -27.60 14.63
N VAL A 308 -12.11 -27.55 13.30
CA VAL A 308 -10.90 -27.37 12.49
C VAL A 308 -11.18 -26.26 11.50
N ARG A 309 -10.86 -25.02 11.89
CA ARG A 309 -11.23 -23.82 11.12
C ARG A 309 -10.26 -23.52 9.98
N ASP A 310 -8.96 -23.63 10.28
CA ASP A 310 -7.86 -23.25 9.39
C ASP A 310 -7.57 -24.27 8.27
N GLY A 311 -7.46 -23.78 7.04
CA GLY A 311 -7.19 -24.55 5.82
C GLY A 311 -5.85 -25.28 5.84
N LYS A 312 -4.79 -24.67 6.37
CA LYS A 312 -3.47 -25.32 6.52
C LYS A 312 -3.55 -26.53 7.45
N ARG A 313 -4.24 -26.40 8.59
CA ARG A 313 -4.50 -27.48 9.55
C ARG A 313 -5.37 -28.57 8.93
N ARG A 314 -6.37 -28.20 8.12
CA ARG A 314 -7.19 -29.17 7.37
C ARG A 314 -6.32 -30.00 6.41
N LYS A 315 -5.43 -29.38 5.63
CA LYS A 315 -4.49 -30.08 4.74
C LYS A 315 -3.57 -31.03 5.52
N LEU A 316 -3.05 -30.59 6.67
CA LEU A 316 -2.20 -31.41 7.53
C LEU A 316 -2.93 -32.66 8.06
N LEU A 317 -4.18 -32.51 8.49
CA LEU A 317 -5.00 -33.63 8.96
C LEU A 317 -5.24 -34.65 7.85
N LEU A 318 -5.57 -34.19 6.64
CA LEU A 318 -5.79 -35.09 5.51
C LEU A 318 -4.53 -35.89 5.16
N ARG A 319 -3.36 -35.23 5.12
CA ARG A 319 -2.08 -35.93 4.91
C ARG A 319 -1.80 -36.96 6.00
N LYS A 320 -2.06 -36.61 7.27
CA LYS A 320 -1.88 -37.52 8.41
C LYS A 320 -2.79 -38.75 8.30
N GLU A 321 -4.01 -38.57 7.81
CA GLU A 321 -5.00 -39.63 7.62
C GLU A 321 -4.91 -40.33 6.26
N LYS A 322 -3.93 -39.98 5.41
CA LYS A 322 -3.77 -40.50 4.04
C LYS A 322 -5.04 -40.34 3.19
N ARG A 323 -5.67 -39.16 3.29
CA ARG A 323 -6.84 -38.76 2.51
C ARG A 323 -6.46 -37.76 1.44
N CYS A 324 -7.05 -37.92 0.27
CA CYS A 324 -6.77 -37.01 -0.84
C CYS A 324 -7.29 -35.59 -0.58
N ILE A 325 -6.45 -34.58 -0.80
CA ILE A 325 -6.81 -33.16 -0.62
C ILE A 325 -7.89 -32.66 -1.59
N THR A 326 -8.15 -33.41 -2.66
CA THR A 326 -9.06 -33.03 -3.74
C THR A 326 -10.45 -33.67 -3.58
N CYS A 327 -10.53 -34.95 -3.20
CA CYS A 327 -11.81 -35.64 -3.02
C CYS A 327 -12.15 -35.99 -1.56
N LEU A 328 -11.20 -35.83 -0.62
CA LEU A 328 -11.32 -36.18 0.80
C LEU A 328 -11.44 -37.68 1.11
N GLU A 329 -11.42 -38.54 0.09
CA GLU A 329 -11.51 -39.99 0.23
C GLU A 329 -10.15 -40.63 0.58
N LEU A 330 -10.23 -41.80 1.20
CA LEU A 330 -9.08 -42.68 1.44
C LEU A 330 -8.66 -43.36 0.12
N GLU A 331 -7.40 -43.77 0.05
CA GLU A 331 -6.87 -44.62 -1.05
C GLU A 331 -6.93 -43.97 -2.45
N CYS A 332 -7.02 -42.64 -2.53
CA CYS A 332 -6.90 -41.90 -3.78
C CYS A 332 -5.44 -41.47 -4.00
N MET A 333 -4.94 -41.53 -5.24
CA MET A 333 -3.53 -41.32 -5.60
C MET A 333 -3.06 -39.85 -5.56
N GLU A 334 -3.89 -38.91 -5.08
CA GLU A 334 -3.55 -37.49 -4.87
C GLU A 334 -2.90 -36.76 -6.06
N ASN A 335 -3.22 -37.18 -7.28
CA ASN A 335 -2.68 -36.62 -8.52
C ASN A 335 -3.81 -36.29 -9.51
N GLU A 336 -3.45 -35.99 -10.76
CA GLU A 336 -4.39 -35.69 -11.84
C GLU A 336 -5.36 -36.84 -12.17
N SER A 337 -5.10 -38.06 -11.67
CA SER A 337 -6.01 -39.21 -11.80
C SER A 337 -7.17 -39.20 -10.80
N CYS A 338 -7.16 -38.29 -9.81
CA CYS A 338 -8.28 -38.14 -8.89
C CYS A 338 -9.55 -37.74 -9.66
N PRO A 339 -10.70 -38.44 -9.48
CA PRO A 339 -11.95 -38.13 -10.18
C PRO A 339 -12.46 -36.70 -9.94
N LYS A 340 -11.99 -36.03 -8.88
CA LYS A 340 -12.35 -34.65 -8.53
C LYS A 340 -11.26 -33.62 -8.86
N PHE A 341 -10.16 -34.01 -9.49
CA PHE A 341 -9.04 -33.10 -9.80
C PHE A 341 -9.47 -31.87 -10.61
N TRP A 342 -10.27 -32.10 -11.64
CA TRP A 342 -10.78 -31.07 -12.54
C TRP A 342 -11.98 -30.28 -11.98
N THR A 343 -12.44 -30.59 -10.76
CA THR A 343 -13.49 -29.81 -10.10
C THR A 343 -12.90 -28.50 -9.59
N ARG A 344 -13.49 -27.38 -10.01
CA ARG A 344 -13.07 -26.05 -9.55
C ARG A 344 -13.49 -25.83 -8.09
N CYS A 345 -12.58 -25.25 -7.31
CA CYS A 345 -12.86 -24.82 -5.96
C CYS A 345 -13.92 -23.71 -5.95
N PHE A 346 -14.89 -23.83 -5.05
CA PHE A 346 -15.96 -22.84 -4.88
C PHE A 346 -15.44 -21.46 -4.43
N HIS A 347 -14.34 -21.45 -3.65
CA HIS A 347 -13.82 -20.22 -3.04
C HIS A 347 -12.86 -19.47 -3.96
N CYS A 348 -11.96 -20.18 -4.65
CA CYS A 348 -10.89 -19.54 -5.43
C CYS A 348 -10.93 -19.84 -6.94
N GLY A 349 -11.84 -20.70 -7.40
CA GLY A 349 -11.97 -21.09 -8.80
C GLY A 349 -10.85 -22.00 -9.36
N GLN A 350 -9.76 -22.20 -8.62
CA GLN A 350 -8.64 -23.06 -9.02
C GLN A 350 -8.97 -24.55 -8.85
N MET A 351 -8.25 -25.41 -9.57
CA MET A 351 -8.39 -26.87 -9.53
C MET A 351 -7.40 -27.52 -8.55
N GLY A 352 -7.45 -28.85 -8.40
CA GLY A 352 -6.47 -29.61 -7.64
C GLY A 352 -6.70 -29.68 -6.12
N HIS A 353 -7.73 -29.03 -5.58
CA HIS A 353 -8.08 -29.11 -4.16
C HIS A 353 -9.58 -29.01 -3.91
N HIS A 354 -10.03 -29.57 -2.79
CA HIS A 354 -11.43 -29.49 -2.35
C HIS A 354 -11.72 -28.11 -1.72
N SER A 355 -12.94 -27.56 -1.89
CA SER A 355 -13.33 -26.28 -1.29
C SER A 355 -13.11 -26.22 0.24
N ALA A 356 -13.34 -27.36 0.89
CA ALA A 356 -13.13 -27.54 2.33
C ALA A 356 -11.68 -27.35 2.78
N VAL A 357 -10.69 -27.44 1.89
CA VAL A 357 -9.27 -27.23 2.22
C VAL A 357 -8.69 -25.95 1.62
N CYS A 358 -9.52 -25.14 0.96
CA CYS A 358 -9.06 -23.87 0.40
C CYS A 358 -8.71 -22.88 1.52
N ASP A 359 -7.57 -22.19 1.37
CA ASP A 359 -7.08 -21.20 2.35
C ASP A 359 -7.65 -19.78 2.06
N GLN A 360 -8.23 -19.54 0.88
CA GLN A 360 -8.76 -18.22 0.50
C GLN A 360 -9.83 -17.68 1.45
N PRO A 361 -10.77 -18.50 1.98
CA PRO A 361 -11.71 -18.01 2.98
C PRO A 361 -11.06 -17.58 4.30
N ASP A 362 -9.92 -18.18 4.66
CA ASP A 362 -9.18 -17.79 5.86
C ASP A 362 -8.41 -16.48 5.63
N VAL A 363 -7.93 -16.25 4.40
CA VAL A 363 -7.35 -14.98 3.97
C VAL A 363 -8.42 -13.88 4.00
N ALA A 364 -9.58 -14.15 3.40
CA ALA A 364 -10.72 -13.23 3.41
C ALA A 364 -11.12 -12.83 4.83
N LYS A 365 -11.19 -13.79 5.76
CA LYS A 365 -11.49 -13.52 7.18
C LYS A 365 -10.51 -12.55 7.83
N ARG A 366 -9.21 -12.68 7.55
CA ARG A 366 -8.19 -11.77 8.09
C ARG A 366 -8.31 -10.36 7.51
N ILE A 367 -8.61 -10.26 6.22
CA ILE A 367 -8.84 -8.98 5.54
C ILE A 367 -10.09 -8.30 6.13
N GLU A 368 -11.18 -9.03 6.35
CA GLU A 368 -12.39 -8.49 7.01
C GLU A 368 -12.10 -7.99 8.43
N GLU A 369 -11.33 -8.74 9.23
CA GLU A 369 -10.90 -8.31 10.57
C GLU A 369 -10.08 -7.00 10.50
N GLN A 370 -9.20 -6.86 9.51
CA GLN A 370 -8.43 -5.63 9.29
C GLN A 370 -9.31 -4.45 8.83
N ILE A 371 -10.33 -4.70 8.00
CA ILE A 371 -11.32 -3.70 7.59
C ILE A 371 -12.11 -3.23 8.81
N GLU A 372 -12.57 -4.16 9.66
CA GLU A 372 -13.33 -3.84 10.87
C GLU A 372 -12.49 -2.99 11.85
N GLU A 373 -11.23 -3.36 12.06
CA GLU A 373 -10.28 -2.59 12.87
C GLU A 373 -10.05 -1.18 12.31
N ALA A 374 -9.73 -1.07 11.02
CA ALA A 374 -9.52 0.22 10.36
C ALA A 374 -10.77 1.10 10.38
N THR A 375 -11.96 0.50 10.26
CA THR A 375 -13.24 1.20 10.33
C THR A 375 -13.54 1.70 11.74
N ALA A 376 -13.21 0.91 12.77
CA ALA A 376 -13.33 1.34 14.16
C ALA A 376 -12.37 2.49 14.48
N GLU A 377 -11.13 2.43 13.99
CA GLU A 377 -10.15 3.51 14.12
C GLU A 377 -10.59 4.78 13.37
N LEU A 378 -11.13 4.63 12.17
CA LEU A 378 -11.69 5.73 11.37
C LEU A 378 -12.80 6.44 12.13
N ARG A 379 -13.74 5.69 12.72
CA ARG A 379 -14.84 6.24 13.52
C ARG A 379 -14.32 7.02 14.72
N HIS A 380 -13.39 6.44 15.49
CA HIS A 380 -12.77 7.11 16.64
C HIS A 380 -12.01 8.38 16.23
N THR A 381 -11.34 8.37 15.08
CA THR A 381 -10.61 9.53 14.57
C THR A 381 -11.57 10.64 14.14
N LYS A 382 -12.70 10.31 13.49
CA LYS A 382 -13.77 11.26 13.16
C LYS A 382 -14.36 11.90 14.41
N GLU A 383 -14.67 11.11 15.44
CA GLU A 383 -15.17 11.62 16.73
C GLU A 383 -14.21 12.62 17.40
N LYS A 384 -12.89 12.36 17.32
CA LYS A 384 -11.86 13.30 17.81
C LYS A 384 -11.82 14.60 17.01
N VAL A 385 -11.92 14.53 15.69
CA VAL A 385 -11.98 15.72 14.83
C VAL A 385 -13.21 16.56 15.18
N ASP A 386 -14.37 15.93 15.35
CA ASP A 386 -15.61 16.62 15.72
C ASP A 386 -15.51 17.26 17.11
N ALA A 387 -14.87 16.59 18.07
CA ALA A 387 -14.60 17.17 19.38
C ALA A 387 -13.70 18.42 19.29
N ILE A 388 -12.69 18.41 18.43
CA ILE A 388 -11.83 19.58 18.18
C ILE A 388 -12.61 20.69 17.48
N ARG A 389 -13.45 20.37 16.48
CA ARG A 389 -14.31 21.36 15.79
C ARG A 389 -15.24 22.07 16.77
N ARG A 390 -15.89 21.33 17.67
CA ARG A 390 -16.71 21.89 18.77
C ARG A 390 -15.90 22.84 19.66
N LYS A 391 -14.69 22.45 20.08
CA LYS A 391 -13.81 23.31 20.88
C LYS A 391 -13.40 24.59 20.14
N LEU A 392 -13.22 24.52 18.82
CA LEU A 392 -12.85 25.67 17.99
C LEU A 392 -14.04 26.61 17.65
N GLY A 393 -15.25 26.33 18.16
CA GLY A 393 -16.46 27.08 17.78
C GLY A 393 -16.86 26.91 16.32
N MET A 394 -16.39 25.83 15.67
CA MET A 394 -16.76 25.47 14.31
C MET A 394 -17.95 24.53 14.38
N GLU A 395 -19.16 25.08 14.53
CA GLU A 395 -20.38 24.27 14.44
C GLU A 395 -20.49 23.65 13.04
N THR A 396 -20.59 22.33 12.99
CA THR A 396 -20.86 21.58 11.77
C THR A 396 -22.32 21.77 11.39
N ALA A 397 -22.60 22.61 10.39
CA ALA A 397 -23.94 22.86 9.85
C ALA A 397 -24.58 21.64 9.12
N GLU A 398 -24.08 20.42 9.32
CA GLU A 398 -24.40 19.25 8.47
C GLU A 398 -25.27 18.16 9.13
N SER A 399 -25.95 18.44 10.24
CA SER A 399 -26.86 17.44 10.86
C SER A 399 -28.34 17.55 10.49
N GLU A 400 -28.74 18.51 9.64
CA GLU A 400 -30.11 18.62 9.11
C GLU A 400 -30.15 18.32 7.60
N SER A 401 -30.01 17.04 7.20
CA SER A 401 -30.61 16.52 5.94
C SER A 401 -30.15 15.10 5.62
N LEU A 402 -30.77 14.10 6.26
CA LEU A 402 -31.00 12.83 5.58
C LEU A 402 -32.48 12.48 5.72
N PRO A 403 -33.29 12.61 4.64
CA PRO A 403 -34.67 12.16 4.66
C PRO A 403 -34.70 10.64 4.81
N ASN A 404 -35.55 10.17 5.73
CA ASN A 404 -35.86 8.76 5.93
C ASN A 404 -36.21 8.09 4.59
N PRO A 405 -35.54 6.99 4.19
CA PRO A 405 -36.01 6.18 3.08
C PRO A 405 -37.31 5.49 3.54
N THR A 406 -38.41 5.89 2.92
CA THR A 406 -39.71 5.29 3.13
C THR A 406 -39.72 3.88 2.54
N LEU A 407 -40.35 2.97 3.29
CA LEU A 407 -40.54 1.52 3.05
C LEU A 407 -41.10 1.16 1.68
#